data_AF-S4Y223-F1
#
_entry.id   AF-S4Y223-F1
#
_cell.length_a   1.000
_cell.length_b   1.000
_cell.length_c   1.000
_cell.angle_alpha   90.00
_cell.angle_beta   90.00
_cell.angle_gamma   90.00
#
_symmetry.space_group_name_H-M   'P 1'
#
loop_
_entity.id
_entity.type
_entity.pdbx_description
1 polymer ?
#
loop_
_entity_poly.entity_id
_entity_poly.type
_entity_poly.pdbx_seq_one_letter_code
_entity_poly.pdbx_strand_id
1 'polypeptide(L)'
;MLLHPAAGPVLFLGLMALLFAAVFLVATPATEALDAAIGQLGGLVSRALGGGLAASFVVDGLLGGAGTVLAFMPQIVILTVAMELLEASGYLARGAFLVDRLLQLMGLSGRAFLPLLMGHACAVPAVHATRILRDPRERLTAILVLPLMACSARIPTYALLLTTFFAAHGPWVQALLFVALYVAGIFSGLVASLVLRRTATRGRSLPMVLEMPAYRSPEVRVVARKAAQAAWRFTREVGTVILAVSAVLWVLLKVPMPGAAPPEPPAAAAEAAATPLESSIAGGVGRALEPVTAPLGFDWRINVGLIGSFGAREVMVGTMGVIFGVEGADDAPAPLAERIREARRPDGTLAYSTRTGLALLAFFVLACQCMSTVAAIRRETKTWRWPAFVLAYSYAAAYVAALVVYQGSGLLGIR
;
A
#
# COMPACT_ATOMS: atom_id res chain seq x y z
N MET A 1 10.83 -12.97 33.50
CA MET A 1 10.66 -13.62 32.18
C MET A 1 10.56 -12.63 31.02
N LEU A 2 9.64 -11.67 31.02
CA LEU A 2 9.44 -10.72 29.90
C LEU A 2 10.58 -9.73 29.61
N LEU A 3 11.52 -9.55 30.55
CA LEU A 3 12.72 -8.69 30.39
C LEU A 3 14.01 -9.49 30.19
N HIS A 4 13.94 -10.82 30.06
CA HIS A 4 15.14 -11.62 29.79
C HIS A 4 15.66 -11.30 28.39
N PRO A 5 16.97 -11.05 28.20
CA PRO A 5 17.52 -10.51 26.95
C PRO A 5 17.25 -11.37 25.71
N ALA A 6 17.07 -12.69 25.87
CA ALA A 6 16.71 -13.60 24.78
C ALA A 6 15.21 -13.99 24.77
N ALA A 7 14.60 -14.27 25.93
CA ALA A 7 13.23 -14.78 26.00
C ALA A 7 12.19 -13.66 25.88
N GLY A 8 12.53 -12.42 26.23
CA GLY A 8 11.71 -11.22 26.03
C GLY A 8 11.40 -10.99 24.54
N PRO A 9 12.41 -10.84 23.66
CA PRO A 9 12.20 -10.72 22.21
C PRO A 9 11.40 -11.86 21.60
N VAL A 10 11.71 -13.12 21.94
CA VAL A 10 11.03 -14.28 21.36
C VAL A 10 9.57 -14.33 21.77
N LEU A 11 9.26 -14.11 23.05
CA LEU A 11 7.89 -14.03 23.54
C LEU A 11 7.14 -12.83 22.94
N PHE A 12 7.84 -11.71 22.72
CA PHE A 12 7.32 -10.54 22.03
C PHE A 12 6.95 -10.82 20.57
N LEU A 13 7.88 -11.39 19.81
CA LEU A 13 7.63 -11.78 18.43
C LEU A 13 6.52 -12.83 18.34
N GLY A 14 6.50 -13.81 19.24
CA GLY A 14 5.45 -14.82 19.31
C GLY A 14 4.06 -14.23 19.60
N LEU A 15 3.95 -13.32 20.57
CA LEU A 15 2.68 -12.66 20.89
C LEU A 15 2.21 -11.76 19.74
N MET A 16 3.12 -11.00 19.12
CA MET A 16 2.77 -10.18 17.95
C MET A 16 2.35 -11.06 16.77
N ALA A 17 3.06 -12.16 16.51
CA ALA A 17 2.70 -13.10 15.45
C ALA A 17 1.30 -13.70 15.69
N LEU A 18 1.00 -14.11 16.92
CA LEU A 18 -0.34 -14.61 17.30
C LEU A 18 -1.41 -13.54 17.10
N LEU A 19 -1.13 -12.30 17.51
CA LEU A 19 -2.06 -11.19 17.35
C LEU A 19 -2.33 -10.87 15.88
N PHE A 20 -1.30 -10.79 15.05
CA PHE A 20 -1.46 -10.59 13.60
C PHE A 20 -2.20 -11.75 12.94
N ALA A 21 -1.86 -13.00 13.29
CA ALA A 21 -2.56 -14.17 12.80
C ALA A 21 -4.05 -14.14 13.17
N ALA A 22 -4.38 -13.80 14.43
CA ALA A 22 -5.76 -13.66 14.87
C ALA A 22 -6.51 -12.54 14.13
N VAL A 23 -5.84 -11.41 13.86
CA VAL A 23 -6.41 -10.31 13.08
C VAL A 23 -6.79 -10.80 11.69
N PHE A 24 -5.89 -11.45 10.95
CA PHE A 24 -6.18 -11.96 9.61
C PHE A 24 -7.23 -13.07 9.61
N LEU A 25 -7.16 -14.01 10.56
CA LEU A 25 -8.11 -15.11 10.66
C LEU A 25 -9.56 -14.64 10.84
N VAL A 26 -9.75 -13.53 11.57
CA VAL A 26 -11.08 -12.96 11.82
C VAL A 26 -11.48 -11.92 10.76
N ALA A 27 -10.52 -11.15 10.25
CA ALA A 27 -10.81 -10.08 9.29
C ALA A 27 -11.13 -10.64 7.90
N THR A 28 -10.34 -11.58 7.38
CA THR A 28 -10.52 -12.14 6.03
C THR A 28 -11.93 -12.65 5.73
N PRO A 29 -12.56 -13.50 6.57
CA PRO A 29 -13.93 -13.95 6.28
C PRO A 29 -14.94 -12.80 6.33
N ALA A 30 -14.71 -11.77 7.15
CA ALA A 30 -15.58 -10.60 7.21
C ALA A 30 -15.42 -9.70 5.97
N THR A 31 -14.20 -9.57 5.43
CA THR A 31 -13.95 -8.81 4.20
C THR A 31 -14.55 -9.52 2.99
N GLU A 32 -14.32 -10.82 2.85
CA GLU A 32 -14.88 -11.63 1.76
C GLU A 32 -16.41 -11.61 1.73
N ALA A 33 -17.05 -11.68 2.91
CA ALA A 33 -18.50 -11.59 3.01
C ALA A 33 -19.04 -10.22 2.55
N LEU A 34 -18.34 -9.13 2.87
CA LEU A 34 -18.70 -7.78 2.43
C LEU A 34 -18.48 -7.60 0.92
N ASP A 35 -17.36 -8.09 0.39
CA ASP A 35 -17.07 -8.03 -1.05
C ASP A 35 -18.09 -8.83 -1.86
N ALA A 36 -18.47 -10.03 -1.39
CA ALA A 36 -19.53 -10.82 -2.01
C ALA A 36 -20.88 -10.11 -1.98
N ALA A 37 -21.24 -9.48 -0.86
CA ALA A 37 -22.48 -8.71 -0.74
C ALA A 37 -22.53 -7.52 -1.70
N ILE A 38 -21.41 -6.82 -1.86
CA ILE A 38 -21.30 -5.65 -2.75
C ILE A 38 -21.27 -6.10 -4.21
N GLY A 39 -20.63 -7.23 -4.52
CA GLY A 39 -20.66 -7.84 -5.84
C GLY A 39 -22.09 -8.25 -6.27
N GLN A 40 -22.86 -8.85 -5.36
CA GLN A 40 -24.27 -9.17 -5.60
C GLN A 40 -25.10 -7.90 -5.86
N LEU A 41 -24.87 -6.87 -5.05
CA LEU A 41 -25.55 -5.58 -5.19
C LEU A 41 -25.18 -4.89 -6.51
N GLY A 42 -23.91 -4.93 -6.91
CA GLY A 42 -23.43 -4.47 -8.22
C GLY A 42 -24.09 -5.21 -9.38
N GLY A 43 -24.25 -6.53 -9.26
CA GLY A 43 -24.93 -7.37 -10.25
C GLY A 43 -26.45 -7.12 -10.36
N LEU A 44 -27.09 -6.68 -9.28
CA LEU A 44 -28.50 -6.24 -9.30
C LEU A 44 -28.64 -4.86 -9.95
N VAL A 45 -27.74 -3.94 -9.61
CA VAL A 45 -27.71 -2.58 -10.15
C VAL A 45 -27.42 -2.59 -11.66
N SER A 46 -26.48 -3.41 -12.12
CA SER A 46 -26.18 -3.55 -13.56
C SER A 46 -27.38 -4.09 -14.35
N ARG A 47 -28.13 -5.05 -13.79
CA ARG A 47 -29.37 -5.56 -14.38
C ARG A 47 -30.49 -4.53 -14.42
N ALA A 48 -30.57 -3.65 -13.42
CA ALA A 48 -31.62 -2.63 -13.33
C ALA A 48 -31.35 -1.41 -14.23
N LEU A 49 -30.10 -0.94 -14.31
CA LEU A 49 -29.71 0.23 -15.12
C LEU A 49 -29.41 -0.09 -16.58
N GLY A 50 -29.24 -1.37 -16.94
CA GLY A 50 -28.85 -1.80 -18.28
C GLY A 50 -27.37 -1.58 -18.57
N GLY A 51 -26.98 -1.74 -19.84
CA GLY A 51 -25.61 -1.49 -20.30
C GLY A 51 -25.36 -0.02 -20.62
N GLY A 52 -24.20 0.52 -20.21
CA GLY A 52 -23.78 1.88 -20.57
C GLY A 52 -22.82 2.51 -19.56
N LEU A 53 -22.25 3.67 -19.92
CA LEU A 53 -21.28 4.39 -19.09
C LEU A 53 -21.80 4.73 -17.70
N ALA A 54 -23.10 5.07 -17.58
CA ALA A 54 -23.74 5.38 -16.30
C ALA A 54 -23.82 4.15 -15.37
N ALA A 55 -24.16 2.98 -15.90
CA ALA A 55 -24.20 1.74 -15.12
C ALA A 55 -22.79 1.37 -14.63
N SER A 56 -21.78 1.45 -15.50
CA SER A 56 -20.38 1.22 -15.10
C SER A 56 -19.85 2.24 -14.10
N PHE A 57 -20.28 3.51 -14.14
CA PHE A 57 -19.89 4.50 -13.14
C PHE A 57 -20.46 4.17 -11.76
N VAL A 58 -21.73 3.77 -11.70
CA VAL A 58 -22.38 3.40 -10.44
C VAL A 58 -21.78 2.11 -9.87
N VAL A 59 -21.58 1.10 -10.71
CA VAL A 59 -21.07 -0.21 -10.27
C VAL A 59 -19.56 -0.16 -10.00
N ASP A 60 -18.75 0.23 -10.98
CA ASP A 60 -17.29 0.16 -10.84
C ASP A 60 -16.71 1.38 -10.08
N GLY A 61 -17.28 2.56 -10.30
CA GLY A 61 -16.78 3.81 -9.70
C GLY A 61 -17.26 4.01 -8.25
N LEU A 62 -18.57 3.98 -8.03
CA LEU A 62 -19.18 4.25 -6.73
C LEU A 62 -19.26 3.00 -5.84
N LEU A 63 -19.89 1.93 -6.31
CA LEU A 63 -20.03 0.70 -5.53
C LEU A 63 -18.69 -0.01 -5.35
N GLY A 64 -17.83 -0.05 -6.37
CA GLY A 64 -16.45 -0.54 -6.24
C GLY A 64 -15.65 0.27 -5.22
N GLY A 65 -15.73 1.59 -5.27
CA GLY A 65 -15.14 2.48 -4.26
C GLY A 65 -15.68 2.22 -2.85
N ALA A 66 -17.00 2.14 -2.67
CA ALA A 66 -17.62 1.80 -1.40
C ALA A 66 -17.24 0.38 -0.92
N GLY A 67 -17.05 -0.55 -1.86
CA GLY A 67 -16.51 -1.90 -1.68
C GLY A 67 -15.19 -1.88 -0.95
N THR A 68 -14.20 -1.20 -1.52
CA THR A 68 -12.87 -1.08 -0.90
C THR A 68 -12.96 -0.49 0.51
N VAL A 69 -13.81 0.53 0.73
CA VAL A 69 -14.00 1.12 2.07
C VAL A 69 -14.58 0.10 3.04
N LEU A 70 -15.60 -0.65 2.65
CA LEU A 70 -16.23 -1.62 3.52
C LEU A 70 -15.32 -2.82 3.79
N ALA A 71 -14.55 -3.27 2.79
CA ALA A 71 -13.55 -4.32 2.93
C ALA A 71 -12.43 -3.95 3.92
N PHE A 72 -11.97 -2.69 3.97
CA PHE A 72 -10.95 -2.28 4.94
C PHE A 72 -11.45 -2.11 6.37
N MET A 73 -12.77 -1.93 6.56
CA MET A 73 -13.34 -1.61 7.87
C MET A 73 -13.12 -2.72 8.93
N PRO A 74 -13.40 -4.02 8.65
CA PRO A 74 -13.15 -5.10 9.61
C PRO A 74 -11.71 -5.13 10.12
N GLN A 75 -10.75 -5.02 9.19
CA GLN A 75 -9.32 -5.06 9.52
C GLN A 75 -8.93 -3.93 10.49
N ILE A 76 -9.42 -2.70 10.25
CA ILE A 76 -9.13 -1.55 11.11
C ILE A 76 -9.79 -1.69 12.49
N VAL A 77 -11.02 -2.19 12.53
CA VAL A 77 -11.75 -2.42 13.78
C VAL A 77 -11.02 -3.46 14.64
N ILE A 78 -10.67 -4.61 14.05
CA ILE A 78 -9.99 -5.69 14.76
C ILE A 78 -8.60 -5.25 15.20
N LEU A 79 -7.84 -4.55 14.34
CA LEU A 79 -6.54 -3.99 14.71
C LEU A 79 -6.67 -2.97 15.86
N THR A 80 -7.70 -2.12 15.84
CA THR A 80 -7.95 -1.16 16.94
C THR A 80 -8.23 -1.90 18.25
N VAL A 81 -9.09 -2.92 18.22
CA VAL A 81 -9.38 -3.76 19.40
C VAL A 81 -8.10 -4.44 19.91
N ALA A 82 -7.34 -5.08 19.02
CA ALA A 82 -6.10 -5.77 19.37
C ALA A 82 -5.08 -4.83 20.02
N MET A 83 -4.97 -3.60 19.54
CA MET A 83 -4.03 -2.61 20.04
C MET A 83 -4.44 -2.04 21.39
N GLU A 84 -5.74 -1.83 21.61
CA GLU A 84 -6.28 -1.47 22.92
C GLU A 84 -6.07 -2.57 23.97
N LEU A 85 -6.18 -3.85 23.58
CA LEU A 85 -5.86 -4.98 24.46
C LEU A 85 -4.36 -5.00 24.82
N LEU A 86 -3.47 -4.73 23.86
CA LEU A 86 -2.03 -4.63 24.11
C LEU A 86 -1.66 -3.44 25.00
N GLU A 87 -2.32 -2.30 24.80
CA GLU A 87 -2.11 -1.09 25.59
C GLU A 87 -2.58 -1.29 27.04
N ALA A 88 -3.78 -1.82 27.24
CA ALA A 88 -4.34 -2.08 28.56
C ALA A 88 -3.53 -3.11 29.37
N SER A 89 -3.00 -4.14 28.69
CA SER A 89 -2.14 -5.15 29.32
C SER A 89 -0.74 -4.63 29.70
N GLY A 90 -0.40 -3.37 29.41
CA GLY A 90 0.92 -2.80 29.72
C GLY A 90 2.08 -3.46 28.96
N TYR A 91 1.77 -4.32 27.98
CA TYR A 91 2.76 -5.04 27.19
C TYR A 91 3.58 -4.09 26.31
N LEU A 92 2.92 -3.05 25.79
CA LEU A 92 3.53 -2.02 24.95
C LEU A 92 4.67 -1.28 25.66
N ALA A 93 4.53 -1.02 26.96
CA ALA A 93 5.57 -0.41 27.77
C ALA A 93 6.86 -1.25 27.81
N ARG A 94 6.74 -2.58 27.80
CA ARG A 94 7.87 -3.53 27.83
C ARG A 94 8.49 -3.75 26.46
N GLY A 95 7.67 -3.86 25.41
CA GLY A 95 8.13 -3.94 24.03
C GLY A 95 8.91 -2.70 23.60
N ALA A 96 8.42 -1.52 23.97
CA ALA A 96 9.10 -0.24 23.73
C ALA A 96 10.51 -0.20 24.33
N PHE A 97 10.71 -0.74 25.54
CA PHE A 97 12.02 -0.79 26.18
C PHE A 97 12.99 -1.72 25.44
N LEU A 98 12.50 -2.85 24.91
CA LEU A 98 13.33 -3.82 24.20
C LEU A 98 13.90 -3.28 22.88
N VAL A 99 13.10 -2.50 22.16
CA VAL A 99 13.51 -1.90 20.87
C VAL A 99 14.01 -0.47 21.00
N ASP A 100 14.07 0.10 22.20
CA ASP A 100 14.46 1.50 22.43
C ASP A 100 15.85 1.79 21.85
N ARG A 101 16.81 0.87 22.07
CA ARG A 101 18.17 1.02 21.54
C ARG A 101 18.21 1.06 20.00
N LEU A 102 17.37 0.27 19.33
CA LEU A 102 17.27 0.27 17.87
C LEU A 102 16.58 1.54 17.36
N LEU A 103 15.54 2.01 18.06
CA LEU A 103 14.81 3.22 17.69
C LEU A 103 15.61 4.49 17.96
N GLN A 104 16.47 4.50 18.98
CA GLN A 104 17.43 5.57 19.23
C GLN A 104 18.41 5.74 18.07
N LEU A 105 18.76 4.67 17.34
CA LEU A 105 19.54 4.78 16.09
C LEU A 105 18.76 5.52 15.00
N MET A 106 17.43 5.35 14.96
CA MET A 106 16.54 6.15 14.11
C MET A 106 16.27 7.55 14.71
N GLY A 107 16.85 7.86 15.88
CA GLY A 107 16.60 9.03 16.73
C GLY A 107 15.23 9.05 17.41
N LEU A 108 14.42 8.02 17.23
CA LEU A 108 13.08 7.89 17.80
C LEU A 108 13.17 7.39 19.25
N SER A 109 12.17 7.70 20.07
CA SER A 109 12.00 7.07 21.38
C SER A 109 11.35 5.69 21.20
N GLY A 110 11.48 4.81 22.19
CA GLY A 110 10.78 3.52 22.24
C GLY A 110 9.26 3.62 22.05
N ARG A 111 8.66 4.79 22.33
CA ARG A 111 7.22 5.03 22.08
C ARG A 111 6.84 5.00 20.60
N ALA A 112 7.79 5.26 19.69
CA ALA A 112 7.56 5.22 18.25
C ALA A 112 7.45 3.80 17.68
N PHE A 113 7.84 2.79 18.48
CA PHE A 113 7.74 1.39 18.10
C PHE A 113 6.32 1.00 17.67
N LEU A 114 5.33 1.39 18.48
CA LEU A 114 3.94 1.01 18.26
C LEU A 114 3.42 1.54 16.91
N PRO A 115 3.51 2.86 16.60
CA PRO A 115 3.15 3.36 15.28
C PRO A 115 3.91 2.67 14.14
N LEU A 116 5.23 2.48 14.25
CA LEU A 116 6.03 1.87 13.18
C LEU A 116 5.64 0.40 12.92
N LEU A 117 5.37 -0.36 13.97
CA LEU A 117 4.88 -1.73 13.85
C LEU A 117 3.49 -1.75 13.19
N MET A 118 2.57 -0.88 13.64
CA MET A 118 1.25 -0.74 13.01
C MET A 118 1.35 -0.35 11.52
N GLY A 119 2.38 0.40 11.13
CA GLY A 119 2.63 0.79 9.73
C GLY A 119 2.80 -0.40 8.79
N HIS A 120 3.30 -1.54 9.29
CA HIS A 120 3.41 -2.78 8.52
C HIS A 120 2.06 -3.49 8.31
N ALA A 121 1.04 -3.18 9.12
CA ALA A 121 -0.34 -3.57 8.82
C ALA A 121 -0.98 -2.53 7.89
N CYS A 122 -1.15 -1.30 8.39
CA CYS A 122 -1.74 -0.21 7.63
C CYS A 122 -1.20 1.14 8.11
N ALA A 123 -0.75 1.97 7.17
CA ALA A 123 -0.18 3.28 7.48
C ALA A 123 -1.22 4.28 8.03
N VAL A 124 -2.51 4.13 7.72
CA VAL A 124 -3.58 5.03 8.18
C VAL A 124 -3.75 5.02 9.71
N PRO A 125 -4.06 3.89 10.37
CA PRO A 125 -4.13 3.84 11.83
C PRO A 125 -2.78 4.11 12.49
N ALA A 126 -1.67 3.74 11.85
CA ALA A 126 -0.33 4.03 12.34
C ALA A 126 -0.06 5.54 12.44
N VAL A 127 -0.46 6.33 11.43
CA VAL A 127 -0.34 7.80 11.46
C VAL A 127 -1.13 8.37 12.64
N HIS A 128 -2.34 7.87 12.91
CA HIS A 128 -3.11 8.31 14.08
C HIS A 128 -2.49 7.89 15.42
N ALA A 129 -1.89 6.70 15.49
CA ALA A 129 -1.21 6.21 16.69
C ALA A 129 0.01 7.05 17.06
N THR A 130 0.59 7.84 16.12
CA THR A 130 1.70 8.74 16.43
C THR A 130 1.36 9.81 17.48
N ARG A 131 0.09 10.01 17.84
CA ARG A 131 -0.34 10.89 18.96
C ARG A 131 0.25 10.51 20.32
N ILE A 132 0.69 9.26 20.49
CA ILE A 132 1.42 8.82 21.67
C ILE A 132 2.79 9.53 21.82
N LEU A 133 3.34 10.04 20.72
CA LEU A 133 4.59 10.79 20.68
C LEU A 133 4.35 12.23 21.12
N ARG A 134 4.86 12.57 22.31
CA ARG A 134 4.70 13.88 22.94
C ARG A 134 5.51 14.97 22.24
N ASP A 135 6.73 14.64 21.78
CA ASP A 135 7.55 15.59 21.04
C ASP A 135 7.00 15.76 19.62
N PRO A 136 6.58 16.97 19.20
CA PRO A 136 6.05 17.21 17.87
C PRO A 136 7.05 16.91 16.75
N ARG A 137 8.37 17.04 16.99
CA ARG A 137 9.41 16.76 15.99
C ARG A 137 9.56 15.26 15.76
N GLU A 138 9.60 14.51 16.85
CA GLU A 138 9.59 13.06 16.81
C GLU A 138 8.29 12.53 16.16
N ARG A 139 7.14 13.09 16.55
CA ARG A 139 5.84 12.75 15.98
C ARG A 139 5.82 12.94 14.48
N LEU A 140 6.25 14.12 14.02
CA LEU A 140 6.32 14.41 12.59
C LEU A 140 7.28 13.47 11.86
N THR A 141 8.45 13.18 12.43
CA THR A 141 9.41 12.24 11.82
C THR A 141 8.78 10.85 11.64
N ALA A 142 8.07 10.34 12.66
CA ALA A 142 7.36 9.08 12.57
C ALA A 142 6.28 9.11 11.47
N ILE A 143 5.46 10.17 11.42
CA ILE A 143 4.44 10.35 10.38
C ILE A 143 5.05 10.31 8.97
N LEU A 144 6.20 10.97 8.77
CA LEU A 144 6.87 11.06 7.47
C LEU A 144 7.51 9.74 7.04
N VAL A 145 7.94 8.89 7.98
CA VAL A 145 8.63 7.61 7.71
C VAL A 145 7.64 6.45 7.54
N LEU A 146 6.46 6.51 8.17
CA LEU A 146 5.44 5.46 8.10
C LEU A 146 5.08 4.97 6.68
N PRO A 147 4.99 5.83 5.64
CA PRO A 147 4.69 5.37 4.28
C PRO A 147 5.74 4.44 3.66
N LEU A 148 6.97 4.45 4.18
CA LEU A 148 8.06 3.58 3.74
C LEU A 148 7.98 2.17 4.36
N MET A 149 7.15 1.99 5.39
CA MET A 149 6.88 0.67 5.95
C MET A 149 6.01 -0.13 4.97
N ALA A 150 6.42 -1.37 4.69
CA ALA A 150 5.68 -2.24 3.79
C ALA A 150 4.40 -2.74 4.47
N CYS A 151 3.25 -2.20 4.05
CA CYS A 151 1.94 -2.60 4.58
C CYS A 151 1.41 -3.88 3.91
N SER A 152 0.46 -4.57 4.55
CA SER A 152 -0.10 -5.84 4.03
C SER A 152 -0.70 -5.73 2.63
N ALA A 153 -1.27 -4.56 2.28
CA ALA A 153 -1.81 -4.31 0.94
C ALA A 153 -0.75 -4.31 -0.20
N ARG A 154 0.55 -4.35 0.10
CA ARG A 154 1.60 -4.52 -0.92
C ARG A 154 1.84 -5.98 -1.31
N ILE A 155 1.35 -6.92 -0.51
CA ILE A 155 1.60 -8.36 -0.71
C ILE A 155 1.09 -8.85 -2.06
N PRO A 156 -0.13 -8.53 -2.53
CA PRO A 156 -0.61 -9.00 -3.84
C PRO A 156 0.27 -8.51 -4.99
N THR A 157 0.69 -7.25 -4.96
CA THR A 157 1.58 -6.69 -5.98
C THR A 157 2.97 -7.34 -5.94
N TYR A 158 3.55 -7.54 -4.76
CA TYR A 158 4.82 -8.26 -4.64
C TYR A 158 4.69 -9.70 -5.14
N ALA A 159 3.60 -10.38 -4.81
CA ALA A 159 3.33 -11.73 -5.30
C ALA A 159 3.26 -11.74 -6.83
N LEU A 160 2.45 -10.88 -7.45
CA LEU A 160 2.37 -10.75 -8.91
C LEU A 160 3.74 -10.50 -9.54
N LEU A 161 4.51 -9.54 -9.03
CA LEU A 161 5.82 -9.18 -9.60
C LEU A 161 6.85 -10.31 -9.43
N LEU A 162 6.85 -10.99 -8.29
CA LEU A 162 7.74 -12.13 -8.04
C LEU A 162 7.37 -13.33 -8.91
N THR A 163 6.08 -13.65 -9.05
CA THR A 163 5.62 -14.75 -9.93
C THR A 163 5.76 -14.42 -11.41
N THR A 164 5.74 -13.14 -11.78
CA THR A 164 5.94 -12.70 -13.17
C THR A 164 7.41 -12.71 -13.56
N PHE A 165 8.27 -12.04 -12.80
CA PHE A 165 9.66 -11.78 -13.20
C PHE A 165 10.65 -12.81 -12.66
N PHE A 166 10.29 -13.54 -11.61
CA PHE A 166 11.16 -14.52 -10.93
C PHE A 166 10.55 -15.92 -10.93
N ALA A 167 9.64 -16.23 -11.86
CA ALA A 167 9.03 -17.55 -12.03
C ALA A 167 10.07 -18.67 -12.23
N ALA A 168 11.15 -18.35 -12.96
CA ALA A 168 12.23 -19.30 -13.26
C ALA A 168 13.09 -19.63 -12.03
N HIS A 169 12.99 -18.83 -10.96
CA HIS A 169 13.70 -19.08 -9.71
C HIS A 169 12.81 -19.88 -8.75
N GLY A 170 13.39 -20.86 -8.06
CA GLY A 170 12.63 -21.72 -7.14
C GLY A 170 11.96 -20.93 -6.00
N PRO A 171 10.95 -21.52 -5.33
CA PRO A 171 10.14 -20.84 -4.30
C PRO A 171 10.97 -20.19 -3.18
N TRP A 172 12.10 -20.80 -2.81
CA TRP A 172 13.01 -20.27 -1.80
C TRP A 172 13.62 -18.91 -2.17
N VAL A 173 13.93 -18.69 -3.45
CA VAL A 173 14.47 -17.41 -3.93
C VAL A 173 13.39 -16.33 -3.90
N GLN A 174 12.17 -16.66 -4.30
CA GLN A 174 11.03 -15.74 -4.21
C GLN A 174 10.75 -15.34 -2.76
N ALA A 175 10.80 -16.31 -1.83
CA ALA A 175 10.66 -16.04 -0.40
C ALA A 175 11.77 -15.13 0.14
N LEU A 176 13.03 -15.38 -0.25
CA LEU A 176 14.16 -14.53 0.12
C LEU A 176 14.02 -13.10 -0.42
N LEU A 177 13.61 -12.95 -1.69
CA LEU A 177 13.34 -11.64 -2.29
C LEU A 177 12.22 -10.92 -1.54
N PHE A 178 11.13 -11.61 -1.20
CA PHE A 178 10.04 -11.04 -0.41
C PHE A 178 10.54 -10.50 0.95
N VAL A 179 11.34 -11.30 1.67
CA VAL A 179 11.97 -10.86 2.93
C VAL A 179 12.89 -9.65 2.70
N ALA A 180 13.69 -9.66 1.63
CA ALA A 180 14.57 -8.56 1.28
C ALA A 180 13.80 -7.26 1.00
N LEU A 181 12.62 -7.31 0.39
CA LEU A 181 11.76 -6.13 0.17
C LEU A 181 11.27 -5.52 1.49
N TYR A 182 10.90 -6.35 2.47
CA TYR A 182 10.49 -5.88 3.80
C TYR A 182 11.67 -5.23 4.54
N VAL A 183 12.84 -5.89 4.52
CA VAL A 183 14.07 -5.35 5.10
C VAL A 183 14.47 -4.03 4.43
N ALA A 184 14.35 -3.94 3.10
CA ALA A 184 14.62 -2.72 2.35
C ALA A 184 13.67 -1.58 2.76
N GLY A 185 12.39 -1.85 2.98
CA GLY A 185 11.44 -0.87 3.51
C GLY A 185 11.84 -0.34 4.89
N ILE A 186 12.14 -1.24 5.83
CA ILE A 186 12.61 -0.87 7.19
C ILE A 186 13.90 -0.05 7.12
N PHE A 187 14.87 -0.49 6.32
CA PHE A 187 16.14 0.19 6.12
C PHE A 187 15.95 1.58 5.50
N SER A 188 15.08 1.69 4.49
CA SER A 188 14.75 2.99 3.88
C SER A 188 14.11 3.94 4.90
N GLY A 189 13.26 3.43 5.79
CA GLY A 189 12.68 4.20 6.88
C GLY A 189 13.71 4.68 7.90
N LEU A 190 14.70 3.84 8.23
CA LEU A 190 15.85 4.23 9.08
C LEU A 190 16.65 5.35 8.43
N VAL A 191 17.02 5.20 7.15
CA VAL A 191 17.76 6.22 6.39
C VAL A 191 16.96 7.52 6.32
N ALA A 192 15.68 7.45 5.97
CA ALA A 192 14.80 8.61 5.90
C ALA A 192 14.67 9.30 7.27
N SER A 193 14.49 8.54 8.36
CA SER A 193 14.41 9.10 9.71
C SER A 193 15.68 9.88 10.08
N LEU A 194 16.86 9.31 9.77
CA LEU A 194 18.15 9.96 10.01
C LEU A 194 18.32 11.26 9.20
N VAL A 195 17.94 11.24 7.92
CA VAL A 195 17.99 12.42 7.05
C VAL A 195 17.02 13.49 7.54
N LEU A 196 15.78 13.12 7.87
CA LEU A 196 14.74 14.04 8.33
C LEU A 196 15.12 14.72 9.64
N ARG A 197 15.69 13.99 10.61
CA ARG A 197 16.17 14.57 11.88
C ARG A 197 17.31 15.54 11.70
N ARG A 198 18.14 15.38 10.67
CA ARG A 198 19.21 16.33 10.34
C ARG A 198 18.70 17.53 9.53
N THR A 199 17.50 17.45 8.94
CA THR A 199 16.96 18.44 8.01
C THR A 199 15.65 19.04 8.51
N ALA A 200 14.51 18.40 8.22
CA ALA A 200 13.17 18.93 8.45
C ALA A 200 12.73 18.92 9.93
N THR A 201 13.23 18.00 10.76
CA THR A 201 12.83 17.81 12.16
C THR A 201 14.02 17.90 13.12
N ARG A 202 14.87 18.93 12.93
CA ARG A 202 16.04 19.18 13.78
C ARG A 202 15.68 19.34 15.26
N GLY A 203 16.34 18.55 16.12
CA GLY A 203 16.22 18.64 17.57
C GLY A 203 16.50 17.32 18.28
N ARG A 204 16.81 17.39 19.58
CA ARG A 204 16.86 16.20 20.46
C ARG A 204 15.44 15.84 20.88
N SER A 205 15.10 14.56 20.79
CA SER A 205 13.87 14.01 21.37
C SER A 205 13.91 14.15 22.90
N LEU A 206 12.73 14.35 23.49
CA LEU A 206 12.60 14.41 24.95
C LEU A 206 13.02 13.06 25.56
N PRO A 207 13.74 13.05 26.70
CA PRO A 207 14.08 11.82 27.40
C PRO A 207 12.82 11.00 27.68
N MET A 208 12.88 9.70 27.42
CA MET A 208 11.77 8.79 27.69
C MET A 208 11.62 8.61 29.20
N VAL A 209 10.83 9.48 29.84
CA VAL A 209 10.27 9.18 31.16
C VAL A 209 9.05 8.30 30.91
N LEU A 210 9.20 6.99 31.17
CA LEU A 210 8.11 6.03 31.10
C LEU A 210 7.72 5.67 32.54
N GLU A 211 6.74 6.40 33.08
CA GLU A 211 5.98 5.89 34.22
C GLU A 211 5.28 4.62 33.75
N MET A 212 5.65 3.46 34.30
CA MET A 212 5.02 2.19 33.98
C MET A 212 3.57 2.22 34.49
N PRO A 213 2.56 2.22 33.60
CA PRO A 213 1.18 2.16 34.06
C PRO A 213 0.91 0.80 34.72
N ALA A 214 0.08 0.81 35.77
CA ALA A 214 -0.36 -0.42 36.43
C ALA A 214 -1.17 -1.29 35.44
N TYR A 215 -1.00 -2.61 35.52
CA TYR A 215 -1.76 -3.58 34.73
C TYR A 215 -3.26 -3.41 35.01
N ARG A 216 -4.05 -3.05 34.00
CA ARG A 216 -5.51 -2.92 34.14
C ARG A 216 -6.18 -3.78 33.08
N SER A 217 -7.19 -4.55 33.49
CA SER A 217 -7.99 -5.29 32.53
C SER A 217 -8.75 -4.30 31.63
N PRO A 218 -8.76 -4.50 30.30
CA PRO A 218 -9.49 -3.64 29.40
C PRO A 218 -10.99 -3.78 29.65
N GLU A 219 -11.67 -2.66 29.92
CA GLU A 219 -13.12 -2.64 30.02
C GLU A 219 -13.74 -2.88 28.63
N VAL A 220 -14.50 -3.98 28.47
CA VAL A 220 -15.12 -4.36 27.19
C VAL A 220 -15.94 -3.22 26.57
N ARG A 221 -16.62 -2.42 27.40
CA ARG A 221 -17.39 -1.25 26.96
C ARG A 221 -16.52 -0.17 26.33
N VAL A 222 -15.33 0.07 26.87
CA VAL A 222 -14.39 1.06 26.34
C VAL A 222 -13.82 0.57 25.01
N VAL A 223 -13.42 -0.70 24.95
CA VAL A 223 -12.90 -1.33 23.73
C VAL A 223 -13.94 -1.30 22.61
N ALA A 224 -15.18 -1.71 22.87
CA ALA A 224 -16.26 -1.68 21.89
C ALA A 224 -16.59 -0.26 21.42
N ARG A 225 -16.59 0.73 22.32
CA ARG A 225 -16.82 2.13 21.94
C ARG A 225 -15.69 2.67 21.06
N LYS A 226 -14.43 2.35 21.37
CA LYS A 226 -13.28 2.75 20.56
C LYS A 226 -13.30 2.08 19.18
N ALA A 227 -13.65 0.79 19.12
CA ALA A 227 -13.87 0.05 17.89
C ALA A 227 -14.94 0.71 17.00
N ALA A 228 -16.12 1.01 17.57
CA ALA A 228 -17.20 1.69 16.84
C ALA A 228 -16.81 3.09 16.36
N GLN A 229 -16.10 3.86 17.20
CA GLN A 229 -15.59 5.18 16.82
C GLN A 229 -14.53 5.10 15.72
N ALA A 230 -13.69 4.04 15.72
CA ALA A 230 -12.71 3.82 14.67
C ALA A 230 -13.39 3.45 13.35
N ALA A 231 -14.39 2.54 13.38
CA ALA A 231 -15.21 2.22 12.21
C ALA A 231 -15.88 3.46 11.63
N TRP A 232 -16.59 4.23 12.47
CA TRP A 232 -17.30 5.44 12.03
C TRP A 232 -16.37 6.49 11.43
N ARG A 233 -15.24 6.77 12.11
CA ARG A 233 -14.21 7.68 11.59
C ARG A 233 -13.62 7.15 10.29
N PHE A 234 -13.38 5.85 10.17
CA PHE A 234 -12.86 5.31 8.93
C PHE A 234 -13.86 5.50 7.78
N THR A 235 -15.12 5.11 7.95
CA THR A 235 -16.13 5.17 6.89
C THR A 235 -16.46 6.60 6.48
N ARG A 236 -16.72 7.50 7.44
CA ARG A 236 -17.12 8.88 7.11
C ARG A 236 -15.96 9.70 6.56
N GLU A 237 -14.78 9.45 7.09
CA GLU A 237 -13.67 10.38 6.98
C GLU A 237 -12.68 9.83 5.94
N VAL A 238 -12.20 8.59 6.05
CA VAL A 238 -11.33 8.00 5.02
C VAL A 238 -12.14 7.52 3.82
N GLY A 239 -13.32 6.95 4.06
CA GLY A 239 -14.18 6.39 3.02
C GLY A 239 -14.67 7.43 2.01
N THR A 240 -14.96 8.66 2.45
CA THR A 240 -15.34 9.75 1.53
C THR A 240 -14.21 10.13 0.57
N VAL A 241 -12.96 10.09 1.04
CA VAL A 241 -11.79 10.34 0.20
C VAL A 241 -11.60 9.20 -0.78
N ILE A 242 -11.69 7.95 -0.32
CA ILE A 242 -11.56 6.77 -1.20
C ILE A 242 -12.63 6.80 -2.29
N LEU A 243 -13.90 7.00 -1.93
CA LEU A 243 -15.00 7.04 -2.90
C LEU A 243 -14.84 8.17 -3.93
N ALA A 244 -14.44 9.37 -3.50
CA ALA A 244 -14.14 10.46 -4.42
C ALA A 244 -13.01 10.11 -5.39
N VAL A 245 -11.98 9.41 -4.91
CA VAL A 245 -10.82 9.03 -5.71
C VAL A 245 -11.15 7.87 -6.64
N SER A 246 -11.93 6.88 -6.20
CA SER A 246 -12.44 5.81 -7.04
C SER A 246 -13.32 6.36 -8.17
N ALA A 247 -14.17 7.34 -7.89
CA ALA A 247 -14.96 8.01 -8.92
C ALA A 247 -14.08 8.77 -9.93
N VAL A 248 -13.06 9.49 -9.45
CA VAL A 248 -12.09 10.19 -10.31
C VAL A 248 -11.27 9.20 -11.13
N LEU A 249 -10.76 8.14 -10.50
CA LEU A 249 -9.96 7.10 -11.15
C LEU A 249 -10.80 6.36 -12.20
N TRP A 250 -12.08 6.10 -11.92
CA TRP A 250 -13.00 5.55 -12.91
C TRP A 250 -13.09 6.45 -14.13
N VAL A 251 -13.26 7.76 -13.95
CA VAL A 251 -13.27 8.73 -15.06
C VAL A 251 -11.96 8.65 -15.83
N LEU A 252 -10.82 8.66 -15.15
CA LEU A 252 -9.49 8.57 -15.76
C LEU A 252 -9.32 7.28 -16.58
N LEU A 253 -9.76 6.14 -16.08
CA LEU A 253 -9.55 4.83 -16.71
C LEU A 253 -10.59 4.48 -17.79
N LYS A 254 -11.81 5.01 -17.72
CA LYS A 254 -12.93 4.63 -18.61
C LYS A 254 -13.33 5.72 -19.60
N VAL A 255 -13.07 7.00 -19.33
CA VAL A 255 -13.43 8.09 -20.25
C VAL A 255 -12.32 8.27 -21.29
N PRO A 256 -12.63 8.25 -22.60
CA PRO A 256 -11.64 8.47 -23.64
C PRO A 256 -11.12 9.91 -23.61
N MET A 257 -9.84 10.09 -23.94
CA MET A 257 -9.23 11.41 -24.05
C MET A 257 -9.87 12.21 -25.21
N PRO A 258 -10.20 13.50 -25.03
CA PRO A 258 -10.72 14.33 -26.11
C PRO A 258 -9.76 14.37 -27.30
N GLY A 259 -10.23 13.97 -28.48
CA GLY A 259 -9.42 13.91 -29.71
C GLY A 259 -8.74 12.56 -29.98
N ALA A 260 -8.89 11.56 -29.10
CA ALA A 260 -8.51 10.18 -29.41
C ALA A 260 -9.45 9.61 -30.48
N ALA A 261 -8.89 8.93 -31.49
CA ALA A 261 -9.70 8.21 -32.47
C ALA A 261 -10.63 7.22 -31.76
N PRO A 262 -11.89 7.05 -32.22
CA PRO A 262 -12.77 6.02 -31.69
C PRO A 262 -12.05 4.67 -31.75
N PRO A 263 -12.18 3.78 -30.75
CA PRO A 263 -11.65 2.44 -30.85
C PRO A 263 -12.25 1.79 -32.11
N GLU A 264 -11.41 1.41 -33.07
CA GLU A 264 -11.86 0.67 -34.24
C GLU A 264 -12.53 -0.63 -33.76
N PRO A 265 -13.71 -1.01 -34.31
CA PRO A 265 -14.34 -2.26 -33.95
C PRO A 265 -13.37 -3.41 -34.24
N PRO A 266 -13.25 -4.41 -33.35
CA PRO A 266 -12.26 -5.47 -33.50
C PRO A 266 -12.51 -6.23 -34.81
N ALA A 267 -11.62 -6.01 -35.79
CA ALA A 267 -11.54 -6.87 -36.96
C ALA A 267 -11.14 -8.27 -36.47
N ALA A 268 -11.88 -9.28 -36.91
CA ALA A 268 -11.73 -10.66 -36.51
C ALA A 268 -10.37 -11.22 -36.99
N ALA A 269 -9.31 -11.06 -36.19
CA ALA A 269 -8.18 -11.98 -36.01
C ALA A 269 -7.06 -11.31 -35.19
N ALA A 270 -6.72 -11.94 -34.07
CA ALA A 270 -5.41 -11.98 -33.41
C ALA A 270 -4.68 -10.67 -33.00
N GLU A 271 -4.46 -10.57 -31.67
CA GLU A 271 -3.27 -10.02 -30.98
C GLU A 271 -3.16 -8.55 -30.54
N ALA A 272 -4.05 -7.64 -30.91
CA ALA A 272 -4.09 -6.32 -30.25
C ALA A 272 -5.48 -5.71 -30.30
N ALA A 273 -6.41 -6.25 -29.49
CA ALA A 273 -7.60 -5.49 -29.17
C ALA A 273 -7.14 -4.24 -28.41
N ALA A 274 -7.13 -3.08 -29.08
CA ALA A 274 -6.93 -1.79 -28.43
C ALA A 274 -7.93 -1.71 -27.27
N THR A 275 -7.45 -1.94 -26.05
CA THR A 275 -8.34 -1.95 -24.89
C THR A 275 -8.92 -0.54 -24.78
N PRO A 276 -10.19 -0.37 -24.34
CA PRO A 276 -10.78 0.96 -24.09
C PRO A 276 -9.91 1.85 -23.17
N LEU A 277 -8.98 1.22 -22.45
CA LEU A 277 -7.98 1.85 -21.60
C LEU A 277 -6.85 2.55 -22.36
N GLU A 278 -6.50 2.13 -23.57
CA GLU A 278 -5.46 2.78 -24.39
C GLU A 278 -5.86 4.21 -24.77
N SER A 279 -7.11 4.39 -25.20
CA SER A 279 -7.67 5.71 -25.55
C SER A 279 -8.16 6.51 -24.34
N SER A 280 -8.11 5.95 -23.13
CA SER A 280 -8.53 6.63 -21.90
C SER A 280 -7.63 7.82 -21.53
N ILE A 281 -8.15 8.73 -20.70
CA ILE A 281 -7.36 9.84 -20.14
C ILE A 281 -6.12 9.29 -19.39
N ALA A 282 -6.29 8.22 -18.61
CA ALA A 282 -5.18 7.54 -17.93
C ALA A 282 -4.14 7.01 -18.92
N GLY A 283 -4.58 6.38 -20.02
CA GLY A 283 -3.69 5.90 -21.09
C GLY A 283 -2.86 7.02 -21.72
N GLY A 284 -3.45 8.20 -21.93
CA GLY A 284 -2.71 9.35 -22.43
C GLY A 284 -1.78 9.99 -21.39
N VAL A 285 -2.19 10.06 -20.11
CA VAL A 285 -1.28 10.49 -19.02
C VAL A 285 -0.12 9.50 -18.84
N GLY A 286 -0.38 8.20 -18.95
CA GLY A 286 0.62 7.15 -18.88
C GLY A 286 1.68 7.27 -19.98
N ARG A 287 1.26 7.60 -21.20
CA ARG A 287 2.16 7.91 -22.34
C ARG A 287 2.92 9.23 -22.16
N ALA A 288 2.27 10.25 -21.60
CA ALA A 288 2.96 11.51 -21.29
C ALA A 288 4.04 11.36 -20.20
N LEU A 289 3.89 10.38 -19.30
CA LEU A 289 4.89 10.03 -18.28
C LEU A 289 6.01 9.13 -18.80
N GLU A 290 5.79 8.43 -19.92
CA GLU A 290 6.74 7.50 -20.53
C GLU A 290 8.15 8.07 -20.74
N PRO A 291 8.39 9.30 -21.24
CA PRO A 291 9.77 9.81 -21.39
C PRO A 291 10.53 9.90 -20.06
N VAL A 292 9.81 10.12 -18.95
CA VAL A 292 10.43 10.19 -17.61
C VAL A 292 10.68 8.79 -17.05
N THR A 293 9.80 7.83 -17.35
CA THR A 293 9.83 6.48 -16.78
C THR A 293 10.52 5.44 -17.68
N ALA A 294 10.73 5.73 -18.96
CA ALA A 294 11.42 4.87 -19.92
C ALA A 294 12.85 4.52 -19.48
N PRO A 295 13.65 5.42 -18.86
CA PRO A 295 14.95 5.07 -18.28
C PRO A 295 14.89 4.01 -17.17
N LEU A 296 13.71 3.78 -16.58
CA LEU A 296 13.45 2.74 -15.57
C LEU A 296 12.97 1.41 -16.20
N GLY A 297 12.78 1.39 -17.53
CA GLY A 297 12.15 0.29 -18.25
C GLY A 297 10.63 0.24 -18.16
N PHE A 298 9.97 1.30 -17.67
CA PHE A 298 8.51 1.33 -17.54
C PHE A 298 7.87 1.87 -18.83
N ASP A 299 6.82 1.20 -19.28
CA ASP A 299 5.98 1.64 -20.40
C ASP A 299 4.72 2.36 -19.88
N TRP A 300 3.90 2.83 -20.83
CA TRP A 300 2.64 3.48 -20.49
C TRP A 300 1.69 2.57 -19.68
N ARG A 301 1.73 1.24 -19.87
CA ARG A 301 0.89 0.28 -19.14
C ARG A 301 1.26 0.28 -17.67
N ILE A 302 2.55 0.12 -17.35
CA ILE A 302 3.05 0.22 -15.98
C ILE A 302 2.66 1.58 -15.38
N ASN A 303 2.81 2.68 -16.13
CA ASN A 303 2.43 4.01 -15.65
C ASN A 303 0.94 4.12 -15.30
N VAL A 304 0.05 3.56 -16.13
CA VAL A 304 -1.39 3.51 -15.83
C VAL A 304 -1.65 2.67 -14.58
N GLY A 305 -0.97 1.53 -14.44
CA GLY A 305 -1.02 0.72 -13.21
C GLY A 305 -0.56 1.51 -11.99
N LEU A 306 0.53 2.27 -12.09
CA LEU A 306 1.03 3.12 -11.01
C LEU A 306 0.04 4.22 -10.63
N ILE A 307 -0.65 4.81 -11.62
CA ILE A 307 -1.74 5.79 -11.38
C ILE A 307 -2.90 5.12 -10.65
N GLY A 308 -3.33 3.93 -11.09
CA GLY A 308 -4.36 3.14 -10.40
C GLY A 308 -3.96 2.80 -8.96
N SER A 309 -2.72 2.37 -8.75
CA SER A 309 -2.15 2.00 -7.46
C SER A 309 -2.11 3.16 -6.46
N PHE A 310 -2.08 4.41 -6.94
CA PHE A 310 -2.09 5.60 -6.08
C PHE A 310 -3.43 5.75 -5.33
N GLY A 311 -4.54 5.39 -5.98
CA GLY A 311 -5.87 5.36 -5.37
C GLY A 311 -5.94 4.30 -4.26
N ALA A 312 -5.61 3.06 -4.60
CA ALA A 312 -5.45 1.94 -3.67
C ALA A 312 -4.38 0.97 -4.17
N ARG A 313 -3.52 0.46 -3.29
CA ARG A 313 -2.29 -0.26 -3.68
C ARG A 313 -2.58 -1.57 -4.41
N GLU A 314 -3.63 -2.27 -3.99
CA GLU A 314 -4.09 -3.51 -4.59
C GLU A 314 -4.66 -3.33 -6.01
N VAL A 315 -5.13 -2.11 -6.36
CA VAL A 315 -5.72 -1.81 -7.68
C VAL A 315 -4.67 -1.92 -8.81
N MET A 316 -3.37 -1.99 -8.49
CA MET A 316 -2.32 -2.28 -9.48
C MET A 316 -2.61 -3.59 -10.23
N VAL A 317 -2.93 -4.66 -9.51
CA VAL A 317 -3.14 -6.00 -10.09
C VAL A 317 -4.37 -5.99 -10.98
N GLY A 318 -5.51 -5.50 -10.47
CA GLY A 318 -6.74 -5.33 -11.26
C GLY A 318 -6.56 -4.43 -12.48
N THR A 319 -5.83 -3.30 -12.36
CA THR A 319 -5.56 -2.41 -13.51
C THR A 319 -4.72 -3.11 -14.58
N MET A 320 -3.69 -3.86 -14.17
CA MET A 320 -2.92 -4.71 -15.08
C MET A 320 -3.78 -5.81 -15.71
N GLY A 321 -4.66 -6.44 -14.93
CA GLY A 321 -5.64 -7.42 -15.40
C GLY A 321 -6.49 -6.87 -16.54
N VAL A 322 -7.09 -5.69 -16.35
CA VAL A 322 -7.90 -5.04 -17.40
C VAL A 322 -7.08 -4.68 -18.64
N ILE A 323 -5.85 -4.19 -18.47
CA ILE A 323 -4.96 -3.84 -19.60
C ILE A 323 -4.57 -5.08 -20.42
N PHE A 324 -4.29 -6.20 -19.77
CA PHE A 324 -3.90 -7.46 -20.42
C PHE A 324 -5.10 -8.36 -20.78
N GLY A 325 -6.33 -7.90 -20.55
CA GLY A 325 -7.55 -8.64 -20.87
C GLY A 325 -7.75 -9.90 -20.01
N VAL A 326 -7.26 -9.89 -18.78
CA VAL A 326 -7.40 -10.99 -17.81
C VAL A 326 -8.43 -10.59 -16.76
N GLU A 327 -9.62 -11.20 -16.82
CA GLU A 327 -10.66 -11.05 -15.80
C GLU A 327 -10.29 -11.81 -14.52
N GLY A 328 -10.63 -11.28 -13.35
CA GLY A 328 -10.38 -11.94 -12.05
C GLY A 328 -8.90 -12.02 -11.64
N ALA A 329 -8.03 -11.18 -12.21
CA ALA A 329 -6.60 -11.21 -11.93
C ALA A 329 -6.22 -10.95 -10.45
N ASP A 330 -7.12 -10.31 -9.69
CA ASP A 330 -6.93 -10.06 -8.25
C ASP A 330 -7.01 -11.35 -7.42
N ASP A 331 -7.82 -12.33 -7.84
CA ASP A 331 -8.00 -13.62 -7.17
C ASP A 331 -6.97 -14.67 -7.63
N ALA A 332 -6.63 -14.65 -8.92
CA ALA A 332 -5.68 -15.57 -9.54
C ALA A 332 -4.65 -14.80 -10.40
N PRO A 333 -3.48 -14.45 -9.85
CA PRO A 333 -2.49 -13.64 -10.58
C PRO A 333 -1.66 -14.42 -11.61
N ALA A 334 -1.73 -15.75 -11.64
CA ALA A 334 -0.90 -16.58 -12.53
C ALA A 334 -1.16 -16.35 -14.03
N PRO A 335 -2.41 -16.29 -14.53
CA PRO A 335 -2.70 -16.00 -15.94
C PRO A 335 -2.23 -14.60 -16.35
N LEU A 336 -2.34 -13.62 -15.43
CA LEU A 336 -1.82 -12.27 -15.66
C LEU A 336 -0.29 -12.27 -15.72
N ALA A 337 0.38 -13.00 -14.84
CA ALA A 337 1.83 -13.13 -14.83
C ALA A 337 2.39 -13.75 -16.12
N GLU A 338 1.65 -14.67 -16.75
CA GLU A 338 1.99 -15.22 -18.07
C GLU A 338 1.86 -14.17 -19.17
N ARG A 339 0.71 -13.48 -19.24
CA ARG A 339 0.47 -12.41 -20.22
C ARG A 339 1.49 -11.28 -20.13
N ILE A 340 1.90 -10.89 -18.92
CA ILE A 340 2.94 -9.87 -18.72
C ILE A 340 4.30 -10.38 -19.21
N ARG A 341 4.65 -11.64 -18.98
CA ARG A 341 5.90 -12.24 -19.47
C ARG A 341 5.97 -12.32 -21.00
N GLU A 342 4.84 -12.56 -21.64
CA GLU A 342 4.76 -12.71 -23.10
C GLU A 342 4.60 -11.39 -23.84
N ALA A 343 4.25 -10.31 -23.13
CA ALA A 343 4.04 -8.99 -23.69
C ALA A 343 5.23 -8.54 -24.55
N ARG A 344 4.94 -8.12 -25.79
CA ARG A 344 5.93 -7.63 -26.77
C ARG A 344 5.75 -6.14 -27.02
N ARG A 345 6.87 -5.47 -27.28
CA ARG A 345 6.87 -4.13 -27.88
C ARG A 345 6.57 -4.20 -29.37
N PRO A 346 6.19 -3.08 -30.01
CA PRO A 346 6.03 -3.00 -31.47
C PRO A 346 7.25 -3.52 -32.25
N ASP A 347 8.44 -3.40 -31.67
CA ASP A 347 9.70 -3.87 -32.25
C ASP A 347 9.95 -5.39 -32.09
N GLY A 348 8.98 -6.16 -31.59
CA GLY A 348 9.07 -7.61 -31.39
C GLY A 348 9.88 -8.07 -30.17
N THR A 349 10.58 -7.16 -29.49
CA THR A 349 11.29 -7.47 -28.23
C THR A 349 10.33 -7.68 -27.06
N LEU A 350 10.76 -8.42 -26.02
CA LEU A 350 10.03 -8.50 -24.74
C LEU A 350 9.80 -7.09 -24.20
N ALA A 351 8.55 -6.79 -23.83
CA ALA A 351 8.18 -5.50 -23.26
C ALA A 351 8.81 -5.30 -21.88
N TYR A 352 8.95 -6.38 -21.12
CA TYR A 352 9.49 -6.35 -19.77
C TYR A 352 10.53 -7.43 -19.58
N SER A 353 11.55 -7.10 -18.80
CA SER A 353 12.60 -8.04 -18.39
C SER A 353 12.73 -8.08 -16.87
N THR A 354 13.55 -8.98 -16.34
CA THR A 354 13.78 -9.11 -14.89
C THR A 354 14.28 -7.80 -14.27
N ARG A 355 15.04 -7.01 -15.04
CA ARG A 355 15.48 -5.65 -14.64
C ARG A 355 14.32 -4.70 -14.41
N THR A 356 13.29 -4.78 -15.26
CA THR A 356 12.07 -3.98 -15.13
C THR A 356 11.31 -4.39 -13.87
N GLY A 357 11.22 -5.71 -13.60
CA GLY A 357 10.65 -6.24 -12.36
C GLY A 357 11.39 -5.75 -11.10
N LEU A 358 12.73 -5.79 -11.09
CA LEU A 358 13.55 -5.27 -9.99
C LEU A 358 13.35 -3.76 -9.77
N ALA A 359 13.34 -2.97 -10.86
CA ALA A 359 13.11 -1.53 -10.79
C ALA A 359 11.70 -1.21 -10.27
N LEU A 360 10.69 -1.96 -10.70
CA LEU A 360 9.31 -1.81 -10.24
C LEU A 360 9.16 -2.19 -8.77
N LEU A 361 9.80 -3.26 -8.31
CA LEU A 361 9.84 -3.63 -6.89
C LEU A 361 10.49 -2.53 -6.04
N ALA A 362 11.64 -2.01 -6.47
CA ALA A 362 12.32 -0.89 -5.78
C ALA A 362 11.44 0.36 -5.72
N PHE A 363 10.72 0.66 -6.81
CA PHE A 363 9.76 1.75 -6.86
C PHE A 363 8.64 1.55 -5.83
N PHE A 364 8.00 0.37 -5.81
CA PHE A 364 6.89 0.07 -4.90
C PHE A 364 7.29 0.04 -3.42
N VAL A 365 8.52 -0.35 -3.10
CA VAL A 365 9.03 -0.32 -1.72
C VAL A 365 9.04 1.11 -1.17
N LEU A 366 9.45 2.08 -1.97
CA LEU A 366 9.67 3.46 -1.54
C LEU A 366 8.49 4.41 -1.82
N ALA A 367 7.73 4.18 -2.89
CA ALA A 367 6.68 5.09 -3.31
C ALA A 367 5.50 5.09 -2.32
N CYS A 368 5.06 6.29 -1.92
CA CYS A 368 3.86 6.49 -1.13
C CYS A 368 2.60 6.40 -2.02
N GLN A 369 2.25 5.18 -2.46
CA GLN A 369 1.06 4.91 -3.28
C GLN A 369 -0.18 4.66 -2.42
N CYS A 370 -0.57 5.57 -1.55
CA CYS A 370 -1.77 5.34 -0.73
C CYS A 370 -2.45 6.65 -0.40
N MET A 371 -3.48 6.99 -1.16
CA MET A 371 -4.21 8.23 -0.98
C MET A 371 -4.83 8.35 0.42
N SER A 372 -5.29 7.25 1.01
CA SER A 372 -5.79 7.25 2.39
C SER A 372 -4.70 7.60 3.40
N THR A 373 -3.45 7.19 3.16
CA THR A 373 -2.29 7.59 3.98
C THR A 373 -2.01 9.08 3.82
N VAL A 374 -2.01 9.61 2.60
CA VAL A 374 -1.83 11.05 2.33
C VAL A 374 -2.91 11.87 3.04
N ALA A 375 -4.17 11.41 3.00
CA ALA A 375 -5.29 12.03 3.70
C ALA A 375 -5.13 11.99 5.23
N ALA A 376 -4.69 10.86 5.78
CA ALA A 376 -4.39 10.72 7.20
C ALA A 376 -3.28 11.68 7.66
N ILE A 377 -2.20 11.79 6.88
CA ILE A 377 -1.10 12.73 7.13
C ILE A 377 -1.61 14.17 7.09
N ARG A 378 -2.44 14.54 6.11
CA ARG A 378 -3.03 15.88 6.01
C ARG A 378 -3.84 16.22 7.25
N ARG A 379 -4.64 15.28 7.76
CA ARG A 379 -5.46 15.49 8.96
C ARG A 379 -4.61 15.66 10.21
N GLU A 380 -3.59 14.83 10.38
CA GLU A 380 -2.75 14.86 11.56
C GLU A 380 -1.82 16.09 11.60
N THR A 381 -1.37 16.53 10.42
CA THR A 381 -0.49 17.71 10.28
C THR A 381 -1.24 19.02 10.02
N LYS A 382 -2.57 18.95 9.80
CA LYS A 382 -3.49 20.07 9.50
C LYS A 382 -3.08 20.95 8.32
N THR A 383 -2.12 20.54 7.51
CA THR A 383 -1.53 21.33 6.41
C THR A 383 -1.21 20.44 5.21
N TRP A 384 -1.22 21.00 4.00
CA TRP A 384 -0.83 20.27 2.77
C TRP A 384 0.68 20.19 2.55
N ARG A 385 1.46 21.02 3.26
CA ARG A 385 2.92 21.06 3.16
C ARG A 385 3.56 19.70 3.40
N TRP A 386 3.13 18.98 4.45
CA TRP A 386 3.72 17.69 4.82
C TRP A 386 3.29 16.54 3.91
N PRO A 387 2.00 16.37 3.55
CA PRO A 387 1.60 15.40 2.53
C PRO A 387 2.33 15.61 1.20
N ALA A 388 2.42 16.86 0.71
CA ALA A 388 3.13 17.17 -0.52
C ALA A 388 4.62 16.85 -0.41
N PHE A 389 5.25 17.17 0.73
CA PHE A 389 6.63 16.81 1.00
C PHE A 389 6.84 15.28 1.00
N VAL A 390 5.95 14.53 1.65
CA VAL A 390 5.99 13.05 1.66
C VAL A 390 5.93 12.48 0.26
N LEU A 391 4.97 12.94 -0.54
CA LEU A 391 4.84 12.51 -1.93
C LEU A 391 6.08 12.86 -2.73
N ALA A 392 6.55 14.11 -2.66
CA ALA A 392 7.72 14.55 -3.40
C ALA A 392 8.97 13.74 -3.04
N TYR A 393 9.31 13.59 -1.76
CA TYR A 393 10.53 12.90 -1.38
C TYR A 393 10.43 11.39 -1.64
N SER A 394 9.27 10.76 -1.38
CA SER A 394 9.12 9.31 -1.55
C SER A 394 9.13 8.91 -3.02
N TYR A 395 8.48 9.68 -3.90
CA TYR A 395 8.52 9.45 -5.34
C TYR A 395 9.89 9.77 -5.93
N ALA A 396 10.57 10.82 -5.47
CA ALA A 396 11.96 11.09 -5.89
C ALA A 396 12.90 9.95 -5.47
N ALA A 397 12.80 9.49 -4.22
CA ALA A 397 13.58 8.35 -3.73
C ALA A 397 13.25 7.06 -4.48
N ALA A 398 11.97 6.79 -4.76
CA ALA A 398 11.52 5.65 -5.55
C ALA A 398 12.06 5.69 -6.98
N TYR A 399 12.02 6.86 -7.63
CA TYR A 399 12.54 7.06 -8.97
C TYR A 399 14.06 6.80 -9.03
N VAL A 400 14.81 7.41 -8.12
CA VAL A 400 16.27 7.23 -8.05
C VAL A 400 16.63 5.78 -7.75
N ALA A 401 15.96 5.13 -6.81
CA ALA A 401 16.20 3.73 -6.50
C ALA A 401 15.88 2.82 -7.70
N ALA A 402 14.74 3.04 -8.36
CA ALA A 402 14.37 2.29 -9.56
C ALA A 402 15.41 2.48 -10.69
N LEU A 403 15.92 3.70 -10.88
CA LEU A 403 16.94 4.00 -11.89
C LEU A 403 18.26 3.29 -11.58
N VAL A 404 18.72 3.39 -10.33
CA VAL A 404 19.95 2.72 -9.86
C VAL A 404 19.83 1.21 -10.02
N VAL A 405 18.67 0.63 -9.67
CA VAL A 405 18.43 -0.80 -9.81
C VAL A 405 18.34 -1.23 -11.27
N TYR A 406 17.65 -0.46 -12.13
CA TYR A 406 17.51 -0.78 -13.55
C TYR A 406 18.86 -0.74 -14.28
N GLN A 407 19.63 0.34 -14.10
CA GLN A 407 20.92 0.51 -14.75
C GLN A 407 21.98 -0.40 -14.12
N GLY A 408 21.99 -0.53 -12.79
CA GLY A 408 22.92 -1.41 -12.07
C GLY A 408 22.73 -2.88 -12.42
N SER A 409 21.48 -3.35 -12.54
CA SER A 409 21.20 -4.73 -12.99
C SER A 409 21.62 -4.96 -14.45
N GLY A 410 21.53 -3.94 -15.31
CA GLY A 410 22.09 -3.98 -16.66
C GLY A 410 23.61 -4.14 -16.68
N LEU A 411 24.34 -3.41 -15.82
CA LEU A 411 25.80 -3.53 -15.69
C LEU A 411 26.24 -4.89 -15.13
N LEU A 412 25.42 -5.50 -14.27
CA LEU A 412 25.65 -6.84 -13.72
C LEU A 412 25.27 -7.97 -14.69
N GLY A 413 24.79 -7.65 -15.90
CA GLY A 413 24.43 -8.65 -16.93
C GLY A 413 23.13 -9.41 -16.65
N ILE A 414 22.30 -8.94 -15.70
CA ILE A 414 20.97 -9.51 -15.45
C ILE A 414 20.07 -9.06 -16.60
N ARG A 415 19.54 -10.00 -17.39
CA ARG A 415 18.72 -9.66 -18.58
C ARG A 415 17.29 -9.30 -18.21
#